data_AF-A0A7V5XD82-F1
#
_entry.id   AF-A0A7V5XD82-F1
#
_cell.length_a   1.000
_cell.length_b   1.000
_cell.length_c   1.000
_cell.angle_alpha   90.00
_cell.angle_beta   90.00
_cell.angle_gamma   90.00
#
_symmetry.space_group_name_H-M   'P 1'
#
loop_
_entity.id
_entity.type
_entity.pdbx_description
1 polymer ?
#
loop_
_entity_poly.entity_id
_entity_poly.type
_entity_poly.pdbx_seq_one_letter_code
_entity_poly.pdbx_strand_id
1 'polypeptide(L)'
;MTITETAAPTSVRRRMALKHSLLRAAALAVVVVAVACAPLQPDGAAGDARSQRAAMLAKQQRHDDAAEAYLELAARAEGPERERYLIRAARQRHLAGRLGAAQAILDSLAVPVDKSNRLGWAQVAADLALARNQAAKALEILDQAPHSNKPEATAELLRIRAEALFRVG
;
A
#
# COMPACT_ATOMS: atom_id res chain seq x y z
N MET A 1 -35.09 0.02 95.94
CA MET A 1 -33.87 0.55 95.29
C MET A 1 -33.14 -0.65 94.72
N THR A 2 -32.86 -0.80 93.43
CA THR A 2 -32.72 0.15 92.33
C THR A 2 -32.91 -0.62 91.01
N ILE A 3 -33.38 0.10 89.99
CA ILE A 3 -33.71 -0.33 88.63
C ILE A 3 -32.42 -0.53 87.81
N THR A 4 -32.54 -1.16 86.62
CA THR A 4 -31.77 -1.02 85.34
C THR A 4 -31.08 -2.30 84.88
N GLU A 5 -30.96 -2.64 83.59
CA GLU A 5 -31.57 -2.21 82.33
C GLU A 5 -31.05 -3.18 81.24
N THR A 6 -31.87 -3.42 80.23
CA THR A 6 -31.66 -4.31 79.08
C THR A 6 -30.61 -3.75 78.11
N ALA A 7 -29.73 -4.60 77.54
CA ALA A 7 -29.07 -4.29 76.26
C ALA A 7 -28.67 -5.55 75.48
N ALA A 8 -29.25 -5.70 74.29
CA ALA A 8 -28.98 -6.71 73.28
C ALA A 8 -28.02 -6.14 72.18
N PRO A 9 -27.52 -6.96 71.25
CA PRO A 9 -26.12 -6.89 70.78
C PRO A 9 -25.89 -6.06 69.50
N THR A 10 -24.76 -5.34 69.46
CA THR A 10 -24.28 -4.56 68.31
C THR A 10 -23.03 -5.17 67.66
N SER A 11 -23.09 -6.40 67.13
CA SER A 11 -21.92 -7.02 66.48
C SER A 11 -22.10 -7.46 65.02
N VAL A 12 -23.29 -7.32 64.43
CA VAL A 12 -23.56 -7.87 63.08
C VAL A 12 -23.22 -6.91 61.93
N ARG A 13 -23.17 -5.58 62.17
CA ARG A 13 -23.05 -4.59 61.07
C ARG A 13 -21.66 -4.43 60.43
N ARG A 14 -20.58 -4.91 61.05
CA ARG A 14 -19.20 -4.63 60.58
C ARG A 14 -18.67 -5.53 59.46
N ARG A 15 -19.28 -6.71 59.24
CA ARG A 15 -18.75 -7.72 58.29
C ARG A 15 -19.23 -7.54 56.85
N MET A 16 -20.27 -6.74 56.59
CA MET A 16 -20.83 -6.54 55.25
C MET A 16 -20.12 -5.43 54.45
N ALA A 17 -19.69 -4.35 55.11
CA ALA A 17 -19.06 -3.20 54.43
C ALA A 17 -17.67 -3.50 53.85
N LEU A 18 -16.88 -4.37 54.51
CA LEU A 18 -15.53 -4.73 54.04
C LEU A 18 -15.56 -5.60 52.77
N LYS A 19 -16.53 -6.50 52.66
CA LYS A 19 -16.66 -7.40 51.49
C LYS A 19 -17.02 -6.61 50.23
N HIS A 20 -17.85 -5.57 50.36
CA HIS A 20 -18.28 -4.75 49.23
C HIS A 20 -17.20 -3.76 48.77
N SER A 21 -16.31 -3.30 49.66
CA SER A 21 -15.18 -2.44 49.26
C SER A 21 -14.09 -3.24 48.54
N LEU A 22 -13.82 -4.48 48.97
CA LEU A 22 -12.90 -5.40 48.30
C LEU A 22 -13.41 -5.85 46.91
N LEU A 23 -14.72 -6.10 46.78
CA LEU A 23 -15.35 -6.44 45.48
C LEU A 23 -15.32 -5.27 44.49
N ARG A 24 -15.47 -4.02 44.95
CA ARG A 24 -15.39 -2.82 44.09
C ARG A 24 -13.95 -2.52 43.64
N ALA A 25 -12.95 -2.76 44.50
CA ALA A 25 -11.54 -2.59 44.14
C ALA A 25 -11.08 -3.63 43.10
N ALA A 26 -11.54 -4.88 43.21
CA ALA A 26 -11.25 -5.92 42.22
C ALA A 26 -11.92 -5.64 40.86
N ALA A 27 -13.16 -5.12 40.85
CA ALA A 27 -13.84 -4.76 39.61
C ALA A 27 -13.21 -3.56 38.88
N LEU A 28 -12.65 -2.59 39.62
CA LEU A 28 -11.96 -1.44 39.01
C LEU A 28 -10.59 -1.81 38.43
N ALA A 29 -9.89 -2.79 39.02
CA ALA A 29 -8.60 -3.25 38.52
C ALA A 29 -8.68 -4.04 37.19
N VAL A 30 -9.82 -4.71 36.92
CA VAL A 30 -10.02 -5.46 35.67
C VAL A 30 -10.27 -4.55 34.47
N VAL A 31 -10.84 -3.35 34.65
CA VAL A 31 -11.11 -2.42 33.55
C VAL A 31 -9.84 -1.69 33.07
N VAL A 32 -8.84 -1.50 33.94
CA VAL A 32 -7.61 -0.76 33.59
C VAL A 32 -6.63 -1.59 32.74
N VAL A 33 -6.67 -2.92 32.83
CA VAL A 33 -5.73 -3.80 32.07
C VAL A 33 -6.15 -3.96 30.60
N ALA A 34 -7.39 -3.62 30.23
CA ALA A 34 -7.90 -3.82 28.87
C ALA A 34 -7.53 -2.70 27.86
N VAL A 35 -6.94 -1.57 28.31
CA VAL A 35 -6.64 -0.43 27.41
C VAL A 35 -5.17 -0.41 26.93
N ALA A 36 -4.32 -1.31 27.44
CA ALA A 36 -2.88 -1.33 27.11
C ALA A 36 -2.51 -2.19 25.88
N CYS A 37 -3.47 -2.87 25.26
CA CYS A 37 -3.28 -3.60 24.00
C CYS A 37 -3.98 -2.89 22.84
N ALA A 38 -3.69 -1.60 22.64
CA ALA A 38 -3.82 -1.02 21.31
C ALA A 38 -2.65 -1.57 20.48
N PRO A 39 -2.88 -2.44 19.47
CA PRO A 39 -1.80 -2.79 18.57
C PRO A 39 -1.30 -1.51 17.94
N LEU A 40 -0.02 -1.16 18.17
CA LEU A 40 0.68 -0.23 17.29
C LEU A 40 0.62 -0.85 15.90
N GLN A 41 -0.35 -0.45 15.07
CA GLN A 41 -0.29 -0.80 13.66
C GLN A 41 0.94 -0.06 13.12
N PRO A 42 1.99 -0.77 12.65
CA PRO A 42 3.05 -0.10 11.93
C PRO A 42 2.42 0.53 10.68
N ASP A 43 2.64 1.82 10.46
CA ASP A 43 2.09 2.57 9.33
C ASP A 43 2.34 1.88 7.97
N GLY A 44 3.38 1.04 7.89
CA GLY A 44 3.70 0.20 6.74
C GLY A 44 2.66 -0.88 6.38
N ALA A 45 1.94 -1.46 7.35
CA ALA A 45 0.99 -2.55 7.08
C ALA A 45 -0.20 -2.11 6.20
N ALA A 46 -0.65 -0.85 6.38
CA ALA A 46 -1.70 -0.28 5.55
C ALA A 46 -1.20 0.09 4.14
N GLY A 47 0.07 0.52 4.00
CA GLY A 47 0.72 0.76 2.70
C GLY A 47 0.83 -0.53 1.88
N ASP A 48 1.26 -1.61 2.52
CA ASP A 48 1.40 -2.93 1.90
C ASP A 48 0.05 -3.47 1.43
N ALA A 49 -1.00 -3.38 2.26
CA ALA A 49 -2.34 -3.83 1.88
C ALA A 49 -2.90 -3.06 0.66
N ARG A 50 -2.70 -1.74 0.59
CA ARG A 50 -3.15 -0.92 -0.56
C ARG A 50 -2.37 -1.26 -1.83
N SER A 51 -1.05 -1.43 -1.74
CA SER A 51 -0.23 -1.80 -2.90
C SER A 51 -0.58 -3.20 -3.44
N GLN A 52 -0.89 -4.15 -2.55
CA GLN A 52 -1.38 -5.48 -2.91
C GLN A 52 -2.75 -5.42 -3.60
N ARG A 53 -3.66 -4.58 -3.11
CA ARG A 53 -4.97 -4.37 -3.75
C ARG A 53 -4.82 -3.83 -5.18
N ALA A 54 -3.98 -2.83 -5.39
CA ALA A 54 -3.70 -2.29 -6.73
C ALA A 54 -3.13 -3.38 -7.67
N ALA A 55 -2.20 -4.21 -7.16
CA ALA A 55 -1.65 -5.32 -7.92
C ALA A 55 -2.69 -6.41 -8.25
N MET A 56 -3.63 -6.68 -7.34
CA MET A 56 -4.71 -7.63 -7.57
C MET A 56 -5.68 -7.14 -8.65
N LEU A 57 -6.04 -5.86 -8.65
CA LEU A 57 -6.86 -5.25 -9.71
C LEU A 57 -6.17 -5.40 -11.08
N ALA A 58 -4.87 -5.15 -11.16
CA ALA A 58 -4.09 -5.34 -12.38
C ALA A 58 -4.09 -6.80 -12.86
N LYS A 59 -3.95 -7.77 -11.94
CA LYS A 59 -4.04 -9.21 -12.27
C LYS A 59 -5.41 -9.60 -12.82
N GLN A 60 -6.48 -8.99 -12.29
CA GLN A 60 -7.85 -9.20 -12.75
C GLN A 60 -8.19 -8.45 -14.06
N GLN A 61 -7.21 -7.87 -14.74
CA GLN A 61 -7.40 -7.05 -15.96
C GLN A 61 -8.29 -5.80 -15.74
N ARG A 62 -8.50 -5.41 -14.47
CA ARG A 62 -9.22 -4.18 -14.11
C ARG A 62 -8.26 -3.00 -14.17
N HIS A 63 -7.78 -2.70 -15.38
CA HIS A 63 -6.66 -1.81 -15.60
C HIS A 63 -6.96 -0.36 -15.17
N ASP A 64 -8.15 0.16 -15.44
CA ASP A 64 -8.50 1.51 -15.00
C ASP A 64 -8.55 1.64 -13.47
N ASP A 65 -9.19 0.70 -12.79
CA ASP A 65 -9.24 0.67 -11.32
C ASP A 65 -7.85 0.51 -10.71
N ALA A 66 -6.99 -0.32 -11.32
CA ALA A 66 -5.62 -0.50 -10.89
C ALA A 66 -4.80 0.79 -11.08
N ALA A 67 -5.02 1.52 -12.18
CA ALA A 67 -4.37 2.80 -12.43
C ALA A 67 -4.75 3.82 -11.35
N GLU A 68 -6.04 3.96 -11.04
CA GLU A 68 -6.48 4.87 -9.96
C GLU A 68 -5.88 4.49 -8.61
N ALA A 69 -5.88 3.20 -8.27
CA ALA A 69 -5.30 2.74 -7.01
C ALA A 69 -3.79 3.03 -6.91
N TYR A 70 -3.05 2.95 -8.02
CA TYR A 70 -1.64 3.35 -8.04
C TYR A 70 -1.45 4.87 -7.97
N LEU A 71 -2.33 5.67 -8.59
CA LEU A 71 -2.29 7.13 -8.47
C LEU A 71 -2.56 7.58 -7.03
N GLU A 72 -3.49 6.93 -6.34
CA GLU A 72 -3.74 7.16 -4.92
C GLU A 72 -2.54 6.82 -4.02
N LEU A 73 -1.79 5.78 -4.35
CA LEU A 73 -0.54 5.45 -3.66
C LEU A 73 0.54 6.49 -3.96
N ALA A 74 0.66 6.92 -5.21
CA ALA A 74 1.60 7.96 -5.63
C ALA A 74 1.32 9.31 -4.93
N ALA A 75 0.05 9.65 -4.69
CA ALA A 75 -0.34 10.88 -4.00
C ALA A 75 0.12 10.95 -2.53
N ARG A 76 0.47 9.81 -1.93
CA ARG A 76 0.89 9.67 -0.52
C ARG A 76 2.36 9.30 -0.37
N ALA A 77 3.05 9.07 -1.48
CA ALA A 77 4.45 8.69 -1.52
C ALA A 77 5.31 9.85 -2.00
N GLU A 78 6.62 9.74 -1.78
CA GLU A 78 7.60 10.71 -2.26
C GLU A 78 8.76 10.00 -2.97
N GLY A 79 9.60 10.79 -3.66
CA GLY A 79 10.84 10.32 -4.28
C GLY A 79 10.65 9.10 -5.20
N PRO A 80 11.59 8.14 -5.18
CA PRO A 80 11.55 6.95 -6.05
C PRO A 80 10.32 6.07 -5.85
N GLU A 81 9.69 6.07 -4.67
CA GLU A 81 8.49 5.28 -4.45
C GLU A 81 7.27 5.88 -5.17
N ARG A 82 7.09 7.21 -5.10
CA ARG A 82 6.07 7.91 -5.87
C ARG A 82 6.23 7.63 -7.36
N GLU A 83 7.46 7.77 -7.87
CA GLU A 83 7.79 7.49 -9.27
C GLU A 83 7.44 6.05 -9.67
N ARG A 84 7.75 5.06 -8.82
CA ARG A 84 7.39 3.65 -9.04
C ARG A 84 5.88 3.45 -9.20
N TYR A 85 5.08 4.11 -8.36
CA TYR A 85 3.62 4.02 -8.45
C TYR A 85 3.08 4.72 -9.70
N LEU A 86 3.63 5.87 -10.08
CA LEU A 86 3.27 6.55 -11.33
C LEU A 86 3.58 5.69 -12.57
N ILE A 87 4.75 5.06 -12.64
CA ILE A 87 5.10 4.14 -13.73
C ILE A 87 4.12 2.97 -13.81
N ARG A 88 3.72 2.40 -12.66
CA ARG A 88 2.71 1.34 -12.61
C ARG A 88 1.34 1.83 -13.09
N ALA A 89 0.92 3.03 -12.68
CA ALA A 89 -0.32 3.65 -13.15
C ALA A 89 -0.29 3.87 -14.68
N ALA A 90 0.82 4.40 -15.21
CA ALA A 90 1.02 4.57 -16.65
C ALA A 90 0.91 3.24 -17.41
N ARG A 91 1.51 2.17 -16.89
CA ARG A 91 1.37 0.81 -17.46
C ARG A 91 -0.09 0.38 -17.52
N GLN A 92 -0.84 0.58 -16.45
CA GLN A 92 -2.25 0.21 -16.43
C GLN A 92 -3.08 1.06 -17.40
N ARG A 93 -2.82 2.36 -17.52
CA ARG A 93 -3.47 3.20 -18.55
C ARG A 93 -3.15 2.74 -19.96
N HIS A 94 -1.91 2.34 -20.23
CA HIS A 94 -1.53 1.75 -21.52
C HIS A 94 -2.33 0.48 -21.80
N LEU A 95 -2.38 -0.46 -20.85
CA LEU A 95 -3.15 -1.71 -20.99
C LEU A 95 -4.66 -1.48 -21.13
N ALA A 96 -5.19 -0.38 -20.59
CA ALA A 96 -6.57 0.06 -20.79
C ALA A 96 -6.80 0.78 -22.14
N GLY A 97 -5.79 0.89 -23.01
CA GLY A 97 -5.87 1.62 -24.28
C GLY A 97 -5.82 3.15 -24.15
N ARG A 98 -5.61 3.70 -22.95
CA ARG A 98 -5.56 5.14 -22.68
C ARG A 98 -4.16 5.70 -22.88
N LEU A 99 -3.66 5.64 -24.12
CA LEU A 99 -2.28 5.99 -24.47
C LEU A 99 -1.90 7.43 -24.08
N GLY A 100 -2.81 8.39 -24.27
CA GLY A 100 -2.61 9.79 -23.89
C GLY A 100 -2.43 9.97 -22.38
N ALA A 101 -3.29 9.32 -21.59
CA ALA A 101 -3.20 9.36 -20.13
C ALA A 101 -1.93 8.68 -19.60
N ALA A 102 -1.54 7.55 -20.20
CA ALA A 102 -0.30 6.87 -19.86
C ALA A 102 0.92 7.77 -20.12
N GLN A 103 0.94 8.47 -21.26
CA GLN A 103 2.01 9.40 -21.60
C GLN A 103 2.06 10.59 -20.64
N ALA A 104 0.92 11.21 -20.34
CA ALA A 104 0.86 12.33 -19.40
C ALA A 104 1.41 11.95 -18.01
N ILE A 105 1.17 10.71 -17.55
CA ILE A 105 1.75 10.22 -16.31
C ILE A 105 3.28 10.09 -16.43
N LEU A 106 3.80 9.53 -17.52
CA LEU A 106 5.26 9.42 -17.73
C LEU A 106 5.93 10.79 -17.86
N ASP A 107 5.28 11.76 -18.51
CA ASP A 107 5.78 13.13 -18.66
C ASP A 107 5.82 13.89 -17.32
N SER A 108 5.06 13.45 -16.32
CA SER A 108 5.06 14.02 -14.97
C SER A 108 6.19 13.50 -14.07
N LEU A 109 6.99 12.54 -14.54
CA LEU A 109 8.11 12.00 -13.78
C LEU A 109 9.29 12.98 -13.77
N ALA A 110 10.12 12.87 -12.73
CA ALA A 110 11.38 13.61 -12.69
C ALA A 110 12.33 13.09 -13.79
N VAL A 111 13.13 13.98 -14.35
CA VAL A 111 14.18 13.63 -15.32
C VAL A 111 15.55 13.98 -14.71
N PRO A 112 16.49 13.03 -14.62
CA PRO A 112 16.37 11.62 -15.03
C PRO A 112 15.52 10.78 -14.06
N VAL A 113 14.86 9.74 -14.58
CA VAL A 113 14.15 8.73 -13.79
C VAL A 113 15.13 7.99 -12.86
N ASP A 114 14.70 7.71 -11.64
CA ASP A 114 15.52 7.03 -10.64
C ASP A 114 16.00 5.67 -11.14
N LYS A 115 17.26 5.32 -10.81
CA LYS A 115 17.90 4.08 -11.28
C LYS A 115 17.09 2.83 -10.92
N SER A 116 16.43 2.81 -9.76
CA SER A 116 15.62 1.68 -9.32
C SER A 116 14.34 1.46 -10.15
N ASN A 117 13.88 2.51 -10.84
CA ASN A 117 12.65 2.52 -11.62
C ASN A 117 12.87 2.51 -13.14
N ARG A 118 14.11 2.78 -13.60
CA ARG A 118 14.44 2.87 -15.03
C ARG A 118 14.00 1.68 -15.88
N LEU A 119 14.09 0.44 -15.36
CA LEU A 119 13.63 -0.74 -16.08
C LEU A 119 12.12 -0.69 -16.38
N GLY A 120 11.32 -0.42 -15.34
CA GLY A 120 9.86 -0.34 -15.47
C GLY A 120 9.43 0.84 -16.32
N TRP A 121 10.11 1.98 -16.20
CA TRP A 121 9.89 3.13 -17.07
C TRP A 121 10.17 2.79 -18.54
N ALA A 122 11.32 2.18 -18.84
CA ALA A 122 11.71 1.86 -20.21
C ALA A 122 10.73 0.89 -20.88
N GLN A 123 10.23 -0.12 -20.14
CA GLN A 123 9.19 -1.04 -20.63
C GLN A 123 7.93 -0.27 -21.06
N VAL A 124 7.39 0.57 -20.18
CA VAL A 124 6.14 1.31 -20.46
C VAL A 124 6.33 2.36 -21.55
N ALA A 125 7.46 3.08 -21.53
CA ALA A 125 7.76 4.11 -22.51
C ALA A 125 7.96 3.52 -23.92
N ALA A 126 8.63 2.35 -24.02
CA ALA A 126 8.81 1.65 -25.28
C ALA A 126 7.50 1.06 -25.82
N ASP A 127 6.68 0.42 -24.97
CA ASP A 127 5.34 -0.05 -25.36
C ASP A 127 4.47 1.12 -25.88
N LEU A 128 4.50 2.28 -25.22
CA LEU A 128 3.79 3.47 -25.66
C LEU A 128 4.30 4.03 -27.00
N ALA A 129 5.61 3.94 -27.25
CA ALA A 129 6.19 4.32 -28.55
C ALA A 129 5.73 3.35 -29.65
N LEU A 130 5.71 2.03 -29.39
CA LEU A 130 5.18 1.03 -30.31
C LEU A 130 3.70 1.24 -30.60
N ALA A 131 2.89 1.49 -29.58
CA ALA A 131 1.46 1.79 -29.74
C ALA A 131 1.20 3.03 -30.60
N ARG A 132 2.20 3.90 -30.76
CA ARG A 132 2.17 5.11 -31.61
C ARG A 132 2.90 4.96 -32.94
N ASN A 133 3.27 3.73 -33.33
CA ASN A 133 4.05 3.44 -34.54
C ASN A 133 5.44 4.12 -34.56
N GLN A 134 6.03 4.37 -33.39
CA GLN A 134 7.35 4.97 -33.24
C GLN A 134 8.38 3.90 -32.89
N ALA A 135 8.56 2.92 -33.77
CA ALA A 135 9.38 1.74 -33.48
C ALA A 135 10.88 2.07 -33.26
N ALA A 136 11.45 2.98 -34.04
CA ALA A 136 12.82 3.45 -33.84
C ALA A 136 13.01 4.08 -32.44
N LYS A 137 12.07 4.93 -32.02
CA LYS A 137 12.08 5.53 -30.67
C LYS A 137 11.97 4.47 -29.56
N ALA A 138 11.19 3.41 -29.78
CA ALA A 138 11.12 2.31 -28.84
C ALA A 138 12.49 1.64 -28.65
N LEU A 139 13.26 1.41 -29.73
CA LEU A 139 14.62 0.88 -29.63
C LEU A 139 15.56 1.83 -28.87
N GLU A 140 15.53 3.12 -29.18
CA GLU A 140 16.34 4.14 -28.48
C GLU A 140 16.08 4.15 -26.96
N ILE A 141 14.82 3.96 -26.54
CA ILE A 141 14.44 3.85 -25.13
C ILE A 141 14.97 2.54 -24.53
N LEU A 142 14.81 1.42 -25.24
CA LEU A 142 15.23 0.10 -24.76
C LEU A 142 16.75 -0.04 -24.63
N ASP A 143 17.52 0.68 -25.43
CA ASP A 143 18.98 0.68 -25.34
C ASP A 143 19.51 1.39 -24.08
N GLN A 144 18.66 2.21 -23.45
CA GLN A 144 18.94 2.85 -22.17
C GLN A 144 18.46 2.01 -20.97
N ALA A 145 17.73 0.91 -21.22
CA ALA A 145 17.17 0.10 -20.16
C ALA A 145 18.27 -0.71 -19.44
N PRO A 146 18.28 -0.74 -18.09
CA PRO A 146 19.24 -1.57 -17.37
C PRO A 146 18.92 -3.06 -17.55
N HIS A 147 19.95 -3.91 -17.51
CA HIS A 147 19.78 -5.35 -17.49
C HIS A 147 18.98 -5.80 -16.26
N SER A 148 18.10 -6.79 -16.44
CA SER A 148 17.39 -7.45 -15.34
C SER A 148 17.92 -8.86 -15.14
N ASN A 149 18.03 -9.28 -13.88
CA ASN A 149 18.30 -10.67 -13.52
C ASN A 149 17.00 -11.49 -13.34
N LYS A 150 15.82 -10.87 -13.49
CA LYS A 150 14.52 -11.53 -13.39
C LYS A 150 14.10 -12.05 -14.76
N PRO A 151 13.92 -13.37 -14.94
CA PRO A 151 13.57 -13.96 -16.23
C PRO A 151 12.37 -13.30 -16.90
N GLU A 152 11.33 -13.00 -16.14
CA GLU A 152 10.07 -12.44 -16.66
C GLU A 152 10.27 -11.01 -17.19
N ALA A 153 11.05 -10.20 -16.48
CA ALA A 153 11.32 -8.83 -16.91
C ALA A 153 12.23 -8.80 -18.15
N THR A 154 13.19 -9.73 -18.22
CA THR A 154 14.06 -9.91 -19.40
C THR A 154 13.26 -10.38 -20.60
N ALA A 155 12.38 -11.37 -20.44
CA ALA A 155 11.52 -11.87 -21.50
C ALA A 155 10.60 -10.76 -22.05
N GLU A 156 10.01 -9.95 -21.18
CA GLU A 156 9.16 -8.83 -21.59
C GLU A 156 9.97 -7.79 -22.39
N LEU A 157 11.16 -7.42 -21.93
CA LEU A 157 12.00 -6.46 -22.64
C LEU A 157 12.41 -6.97 -24.03
N LEU A 158 12.76 -8.25 -24.13
CA LEU A 158 13.08 -8.91 -25.41
C LEU A 158 11.87 -8.97 -26.34
N ARG A 159 10.67 -9.22 -25.81
CA ARG A 159 9.42 -9.17 -26.58
C ARG A 159 9.22 -7.79 -27.20
N ILE A 160 9.35 -6.72 -26.41
CA ILE A 160 9.20 -5.34 -26.90
C ILE A 160 10.27 -5.02 -27.94
N ARG A 161 11.53 -5.42 -27.70
CA ARG A 161 12.63 -5.21 -28.65
C ARG A 161 12.39 -5.94 -29.96
N ALA A 162 11.95 -7.19 -29.93
CA ALA A 162 11.67 -7.98 -31.12
C ALA A 162 10.57 -7.33 -31.97
N GLU A 163 9.49 -6.88 -31.34
CA GLU A 163 8.42 -6.14 -32.03
C GLU A 163 8.92 -4.83 -32.65
N ALA A 164 9.75 -4.08 -31.92
CA ALA A 164 10.31 -2.83 -32.42
C ALA A 164 11.22 -3.06 -33.64
N LEU A 165 12.11 -4.06 -33.59
CA LEU A 165 12.96 -4.46 -34.71
C LEU A 165 12.14 -4.88 -35.93
N PHE A 166 11.12 -5.73 -35.72
CA PHE A 166 10.25 -6.18 -36.79
C PHE A 166 9.54 -5.01 -37.51
N ARG A 167 9.14 -3.97 -36.79
CA ARG A 167 8.49 -2.79 -37.37
C ARG A 167 9.44 -1.82 -38.05
N VAL A 168 10.72 -1.81 -37.68
CA VAL A 168 11.73 -0.96 -38.32
C VAL A 168 12.20 -1.53 -39.66
N GLY A 169 12.21 -2.86 -39.81
CA GLY A 169 12.60 -3.56 -41.04
C GLY A 169 14.04 -4.06 -40.97
#